data_AF-A0A382VFK8-F1
#
_entry.id   AF-A0A382VFK8-F1
#
_cell.length_a   1.000
_cell.length_b   1.000
_cell.length_c   1.000
_cell.angle_alpha   90.00
_cell.angle_beta   90.00
_cell.angle_gamma   90.00
#
_symmetry.space_group_name_H-M   'P 1'
#
loop_
_entity.id
_entity.type
_entity.pdbx_description
1 polymer ?
#
loop_
_entity_poly.entity_id
_entity_poly.type
_entity_poly.pdbx_seq_one_letter_code
_entity_poly.pdbx_strand_id
1 'polypeptide(L)'
;MDYIIGDVQGCYDTLQKLLKKINFSEDRDRLFFLGDVVNRGNKSLETLRFIYSLKENANVVLGNHDFHLLVCALTSQKPNFKDTFSDIINAPDK
;
A
#
# COMPACT_ATOMS: atom_id res chain seq x y z
N MET A 1 -16.60 -11.17 3.93
CA MET A 1 -15.95 -11.18 5.26
C MET A 1 -15.02 -9.98 5.37
N ASP A 2 -14.70 -9.55 6.58
CA ASP A 2 -13.79 -8.44 6.80
C ASP A 2 -12.44 -8.96 7.28
N TYR A 3 -11.37 -8.56 6.58
CA TYR A 3 -10.00 -8.90 6.95
C TYR A 3 -9.25 -7.65 7.35
N ILE A 4 -8.57 -7.72 8.49
CA ILE A 4 -7.75 -6.65 9.01
C ILE A 4 -6.29 -7.05 8.79
N ILE A 5 -5.57 -6.26 7.98
CA ILE A 5 -4.19 -6.49 7.59
C ILE A 5 -3.32 -5.39 8.22
N GLY A 6 -2.28 -5.81 8.94
CA GLY A 6 -1.28 -4.88 9.46
C GLY A 6 -0.35 -4.37 8.36
N ASP A 7 0.85 -3.96 8.76
CA ASP A 7 1.91 -3.44 7.90
C ASP A 7 2.13 -4.32 6.65
N VAL A 8 1.95 -3.73 5.47
CA VAL A 8 2.28 -4.38 4.19
C VAL A 8 3.68 -3.99 3.74
N GLN A 9 4.05 -2.71 3.93
CA GLN A 9 5.39 -2.19 3.65
C GLN A 9 5.91 -2.60 2.26
N GLY A 10 5.11 -2.35 1.22
CA GLY A 10 5.48 -2.65 -0.17
C GLY A 10 5.74 -4.13 -0.48
N CYS A 11 5.36 -5.06 0.42
CA CYS A 11 5.55 -6.50 0.24
C CYS A 11 4.42 -7.14 -0.59
N TYR A 12 4.19 -6.61 -1.79
CA TYR A 12 3.09 -7.00 -2.69
C TYR A 12 2.96 -8.51 -2.88
N ASP A 13 4.06 -9.22 -3.18
CA ASP A 13 4.01 -10.67 -3.45
C ASP A 13 3.57 -11.48 -2.22
N THR A 14 3.96 -11.04 -1.03
CA THR A 14 3.55 -11.68 0.23
C THR A 14 2.09 -11.39 0.53
N LEU A 15 1.62 -10.17 0.27
CA LEU A 15 0.20 -9.82 0.36
C LEU A 15 -0.64 -10.71 -0.58
N GLN A 16 -0.26 -10.85 -1.85
CA GLN A 16 -0.98 -11.71 -2.80
C GLN A 16 -1.02 -13.18 -2.34
N LYS A 17 0.08 -13.71 -1.80
CA LYS A 17 0.12 -15.06 -1.22
C LYS A 17 -0.81 -15.20 -0.01
N LEU A 18 -0.88 -14.19 0.86
CA LEU A 18 -1.80 -14.17 2.00
C LEU A 18 -3.24 -14.18 1.52
N LEU A 19 -3.61 -13.30 0.59
CA LEU A 19 -4.96 -13.21 0.03
C LEU A 19 -5.40 -14.53 -0.62
N LYS A 20 -4.50 -15.18 -1.36
CA LYS A 20 -4.74 -16.53 -1.90
C LYS A 20 -4.97 -17.56 -0.79
N LYS A 21 -4.19 -17.52 0.29
CA LYS A 21 -4.31 -18.46 1.42
C LYS A 21 -5.65 -18.34 2.15
N ILE A 22 -6.20 -17.12 2.25
CA ILE A 22 -7.50 -16.87 2.89
C ILE A 22 -8.68 -16.96 1.92
N ASN A 23 -8.44 -17.31 0.64
CA ASN A 23 -9.43 -17.33 -0.44
C ASN A 23 -10.21 -16.01 -0.53
N PHE A 24 -9.50 -14.87 -0.42
CA PHE A 24 -10.07 -13.54 -0.56
C PHE A 24 -10.76 -13.39 -1.92
N SER A 25 -11.95 -12.80 -1.91
CA SER A 25 -12.72 -12.54 -3.11
C SER A 25 -13.31 -11.13 -3.07
N GLU A 26 -12.93 -10.30 -4.03
CA GLU A 26 -13.34 -8.89 -4.12
C GLU A 26 -14.84 -8.69 -4.34
N ASP A 27 -15.58 -9.73 -4.73
CA ASP A 27 -17.04 -9.68 -4.90
C ASP A 27 -17.81 -9.69 -3.56
N ARG A 28 -17.18 -10.12 -2.45
CA ARG A 28 -17.85 -10.35 -1.16
C ARG A 28 -17.03 -10.01 0.08
N ASP A 29 -15.72 -9.81 -0.06
CA ASP A 29 -14.80 -9.58 1.03
C ASP A 29 -14.25 -8.15 1.01
N ARG A 30 -13.93 -7.63 2.20
CA ARG A 30 -13.37 -6.30 2.39
C ARG A 30 -12.03 -6.40 3.12
N LEU A 31 -11.09 -5.55 2.73
CA LEU A 31 -9.78 -5.40 3.36
C LEU A 31 -9.71 -4.08 4.11
N PHE A 32 -9.22 -4.15 5.35
CA PHE A 32 -8.89 -3.00 6.19
C PHE A 32 -7.40 -3.03 6.48
N PHE A 33 -6.65 -2.08 5.91
CA PHE A 33 -5.23 -1.91 6.14
C PHE A 33 -5.01 -0.95 7.30
N LEU A 34 -4.20 -1.35 8.28
CA LEU A 34 -3.93 -0.56 9.49
C LEU A 34 -2.84 0.51 9.30
N GLY A 35 -2.41 0.76 8.06
CA GLY A 35 -1.36 1.70 7.70
C GLY A 35 -0.06 1.03 7.30
N ASP A 36 0.93 1.86 6.95
CA ASP A 36 2.26 1.45 6.50
C ASP A 36 2.17 0.45 5.34
N VAL A 37 1.41 0.81 4.30
CA VAL A 37 1.23 -0.02 3.12
C VAL A 37 2.38 0.13 2.12
N VAL A 38 3.10 1.26 2.17
CA VAL A 38 4.30 1.52 1.36
C VAL A 38 5.59 1.44 2.17
N ASN A 39 6.71 1.56 1.45
CA ASN A 39 8.08 1.66 1.98
C ASN A 39 8.66 0.32 2.45
N ARG A 40 9.98 0.23 2.66
CA ARG A 40 10.77 -0.99 2.96
C ARG A 40 10.80 -2.04 1.86
N GLY A 41 9.64 -2.52 1.42
CA GLY A 41 9.51 -3.45 0.30
C GLY A 41 9.76 -2.77 -1.04
N ASN A 42 10.17 -3.53 -2.04
CA ASN A 42 10.54 -3.02 -3.36
C ASN A 42 9.35 -2.84 -4.33
N LYS A 43 8.12 -3.12 -3.89
CA LYS A 43 6.91 -3.09 -4.73
C LYS A 43 5.83 -2.17 -4.14
N SER A 44 6.24 -0.98 -3.70
CA SER A 44 5.35 0.01 -3.08
C SER A 44 4.29 0.49 -4.06
N LEU A 45 4.66 0.81 -5.31
CA LEU A 45 3.72 1.25 -6.34
C LEU A 45 2.69 0.18 -6.69
N GLU A 46 3.10 -1.07 -6.86
CA GLU A 46 2.20 -2.19 -7.12
C GLU A 46 1.24 -2.44 -5.96
N THR A 47 1.74 -2.28 -4.72
CA THR A 47 0.92 -2.40 -3.52
C THR A 47 -0.18 -1.33 -3.51
N LEU A 48 0.17 -0.05 -3.73
CA LEU A 48 -0.84 1.02 -3.81
C LEU A 48 -1.81 0.83 -4.96
N ARG A 49 -1.34 0.45 -6.15
CA ARG A 49 -2.21 0.22 -7.32
C ARG A 49 -3.21 -0.90 -7.07
N PHE A 50 -2.77 -1.99 -6.44
CA PHE A 50 -3.66 -3.08 -6.05
C PHE A 50 -4.70 -2.63 -5.01
N ILE A 51 -4.29 -1.94 -3.95
CA ILE A 51 -5.23 -1.43 -2.95
C ILE A 51 -6.24 -0.49 -3.61
N TYR A 52 -5.78 0.41 -4.49
CA TYR A 52 -6.64 1.33 -5.23
C TYR A 52 -7.58 0.64 -6.24
N SER A 53 -7.20 -0.52 -6.78
CA SER A 53 -8.06 -1.28 -7.70
C SER A 53 -9.25 -1.94 -7.00
N LEU A 54 -9.16 -2.18 -5.69
CA LEU A 54 -10.25 -2.78 -4.90
C LEU A 54 -11.42 -1.83 -4.61
N LYS A 55 -11.25 -0.52 -4.85
CA LYS A 55 -12.31 0.51 -4.67
C LYS A 55 -12.96 0.41 -3.28
N GLU A 56 -14.29 0.31 -3.22
CA GLU A 56 -15.09 0.27 -1.99
C GLU A 56 -14.75 -0.94 -1.08
N ASN A 57 -14.05 -1.95 -1.61
CA ASN A 57 -13.65 -3.13 -0.85
C ASN A 57 -12.31 -2.97 -0.11
N ALA A 58 -11.64 -1.83 -0.24
CA ALA A 58 -10.41 -1.54 0.50
C ALA A 58 -10.54 -0.25 1.32
N ASN A 59 -10.20 -0.36 2.60
CA ASN A 59 -10.12 0.76 3.53
C ASN A 59 -8.70 0.83 4.09
N VAL A 60 -8.13 2.02 4.17
CA VAL A 60 -6.74 2.23 4.62
C VAL A 60 -6.73 3.31 5.70
N VAL A 61 -6.18 2.96 6.86
CA VAL A 61 -5.79 3.96 7.86
C VAL A 61 -4.42 4.51 7.47
N LEU A 62 -4.22 5.82 7.62
CA LEU A 62 -2.95 6.46 7.28
C LEU A 62 -1.86 6.10 8.31
N GLY A 63 -0.83 5.37 7.88
CA GLY A 63 0.35 5.08 8.69
C GLY A 63 1.44 6.16 8.61
N ASN A 64 2.49 6.03 9.42
CA ASN A 64 3.63 6.95 9.43
C ASN A 64 4.44 6.90 8.13
N HIS A 65 4.64 5.73 7.54
CA HIS A 65 5.35 5.59 6.28
C HIS A 65 4.52 6.11 5.10
N ASP A 66 3.20 5.94 5.14
CA ASP A 66 2.29 6.51 4.15
C ASP A 66 2.27 8.03 4.24
N PHE A 67 2.19 8.58 5.47
CA PHE A 67 2.26 10.02 5.69
C PHE A 67 3.60 10.60 5.23
N HIS A 68 4.72 9.93 5.51
CA HIS A 68 6.05 10.34 5.02
C HIS A 68 6.12 10.37 3.48
N LEU A 69 5.53 9.38 2.80
CA LEU A 69 5.37 9.41 1.34
C LEU A 69 4.58 10.65 0.89
N LEU A 70 3.44 10.96 1.52
CA LEU A 70 2.63 12.14 1.18
C LEU A 70 3.42 13.43 1.34
N VAL A 71 4.19 13.57 2.43
CA VAL A 71 5.05 14.74 2.65
C VAL A 71 6.09 14.85 1.54
N CYS A 72 6.77 13.76 1.17
CA CYS A 72 7.74 13.79 0.06
C CYS A 72 7.09 14.06 -1.31
N ALA A 73 5.86 13.62 -1.52
CA ALA A 73 5.15 13.80 -2.80
C ALA A 73 4.58 15.21 -2.97
N LEU A 74 4.13 15.84 -1.88
CA LEU A 74 3.39 17.11 -1.90
C LEU A 74 4.24 18.32 -1.50
N THR A 75 5.45 18.11 -0.98
CA THR A 75 6.35 19.19 -0.55
C THR A 75 7.73 19.10 -1.22
N SER A 76 8.64 20.00 -0.88
CA SER A 76 10.04 19.95 -1.36
C SER A 76 10.91 18.94 -0.60
N GLN A 77 10.35 18.21 0.38
CA GLN A 77 11.10 17.21 1.14
C GLN A 77 11.48 16.02 0.24
N LYS A 78 12.76 15.63 0.26
CA LYS A 78 13.26 14.50 -0.52
C LYS A 78 13.12 13.18 0.26
N PRO A 79 12.86 12.05 -0.41
CA PRO A 79 12.94 10.72 0.19
C PRO A 79 14.34 10.45 0.76
N ASN A 80 14.39 9.65 1.83
CA ASN A 80 15.64 9.14 2.37
C ASN A 80 16.21 8.04 1.48
N PHE A 81 17.52 7.76 1.61
CA PHE A 81 18.18 6.69 0.87
C PHE A 81 17.55 5.30 1.08
N LYS A 82 16.94 5.06 2.25
CA LYS A 82 16.28 3.79 2.58
C LYS A 82 14.83 3.71 2.10
N ASP A 83 14.28 4.79 1.57
CA ASP A 83 12.89 4.83 1.13
C ASP A 83 12.74 4.13 -0.23
N THR A 84 11.73 3.29 -0.37
CA THR A 84 11.51 2.42 -1.55
C THR A 84 10.23 2.79 -2.31
N PHE A 85 9.83 4.06 -2.27
CA PHE A 85 8.61 4.58 -2.91
C PHE A 85 8.89 5.68 -3.95
N SER A 86 10.13 5.78 -4.43
CA SER A 86 10.50 6.79 -5.44
C SER A 86 9.77 6.59 -6.77
N ASP A 87 9.42 5.35 -7.10
CA ASP A 87 8.56 4.97 -8.22
C ASP A 87 7.16 5.61 -8.14
N ILE A 88 6.58 5.73 -6.95
CA ILE A 88 5.29 6.40 -6.71
C ILE A 88 5.41 7.90 -6.99
N ILE A 89 6.46 8.55 -6.48
CA ILE A 89 6.64 10.01 -6.66
C ILE A 89 6.87 10.39 -8.13
N ASN A 90 7.45 9.47 -8.91
CA ASN A 90 7.75 9.68 -10.33
C ASN A 90 6.67 9.10 -11.25
N ALA A 91 5.61 8.49 -10.71
CA ALA A 91 4.53 7.94 -11.51
C ALA A 91 3.79 9.08 -12.26
N PRO A 92 3.46 8.90 -13.55
CA PRO A 92 2.82 9.94 -14.36
C PRO A 92 1.36 10.20 -13.94
N ASP A 93 0.74 9.25 -13.26
CA ASP A 93 -0.65 9.20 -12.83
C ASP A 93 -0.85 9.53 -11.34
N LYS A 94 0.14 10.18 -10.71
CA LYS A 94 0.10 10.56 -9.30
C LYS A 94 -0.85 11.71 -8.98
#